data_AF-A0A1A6GGM0-F1
#
_entry.id   AF-A0A1A6GGM0-F1
#
_cell.length_a   1.000
_cell.length_b   1.000
_cell.length_c   1.000
_cell.angle_alpha   90.00
_cell.angle_beta   90.00
_cell.angle_gamma   90.00
#
_symmetry.space_group_name_H-M   'P 1'
#
loop_
_entity.id
_entity.type
_entity.pdbx_description
1 polymer ?
#
loop_
_entity_poly.entity_id
_entity_poly.type
_entity_poly.pdbx_seq_one_letter_code
_entity_poly.pdbx_strand_id
1 'polypeptide(L)'
;MGVVLGQVPIMKTWFYITYEKDPVLYVYPLLDDYIEGNLRIMSESAPAEVKSEVDSDVLKGQGVQYTKGDGTKKSGKVLYQVLAEPPAYFIKFDGDTHIYVYDMVERSLKVKLTK
;
A
#
# COMPACT_ATOMS: atom_id res chain seq x y z
N MET A 1 -6.93 -12.35 4.30
CA MET A 1 -6.34 -12.51 2.96
C MET A 1 -5.16 -11.55 2.81
N GLY A 2 -4.31 -11.75 1.80
CA GLY A 2 -3.22 -10.82 1.46
C GLY A 2 -3.36 -10.34 0.02
N VAL A 3 -2.77 -9.18 -0.30
CA VAL A 3 -2.77 -8.59 -1.64
C VAL A 3 -1.34 -8.36 -2.08
N VAL A 4 -1.00 -8.86 -3.28
CA VAL A 4 0.28 -8.59 -3.92
C VAL A 4 0.19 -7.24 -4.62
N LEU A 5 1.08 -6.32 -4.26
CA LEU A 5 1.06 -4.92 -4.67
C LEU A 5 1.98 -4.66 -5.87
N GLY A 6 2.98 -5.52 -6.08
CA GLY A 6 3.92 -5.41 -7.17
C GLY A 6 5.21 -6.20 -6.90
N GLN A 7 6.04 -6.30 -7.91
CA GLN A 7 7.36 -6.92 -7.84
C GLN A 7 8.39 -5.91 -7.33
N VAL A 8 9.37 -6.36 -6.54
CA VAL A 8 10.48 -5.51 -6.13
C VAL A 8 11.39 -5.23 -7.34
N PRO A 9 11.71 -3.96 -7.66
CA PRO A 9 12.42 -3.61 -8.89
C PRO A 9 13.80 -4.28 -9.05
N ILE A 10 14.55 -4.40 -7.94
CA ILE A 10 15.92 -4.96 -7.95
C ILE A 10 15.90 -6.48 -7.75
N MET A 11 15.01 -6.97 -6.87
CA MET A 11 14.92 -8.38 -6.50
C MET A 11 13.72 -9.04 -7.18
N LYS A 12 13.92 -9.53 -8.41
CA LYS A 12 12.83 -10.02 -9.26
C LYS A 12 12.06 -11.23 -8.70
N THR A 13 12.60 -11.96 -7.74
CA THR A 13 11.85 -13.07 -7.11
C THR A 13 11.03 -12.61 -5.90
N TRP A 14 11.12 -11.33 -5.50
CA TRP A 14 10.50 -10.77 -4.30
C TRP A 14 9.33 -9.86 -4.66
N PHE A 15 8.29 -9.89 -3.82
CA PHE A 15 7.05 -9.18 -4.04
C PHE A 15 6.68 -8.35 -2.81
N TYR A 16 6.15 -7.16 -3.06
CA TYR A 16 5.48 -6.35 -2.05
C TYR A 16 4.11 -6.94 -1.76
N ILE A 17 3.83 -7.22 -0.49
CA ILE A 17 2.56 -7.80 -0.04
C ILE A 17 2.08 -7.10 1.23
N THR A 18 0.78 -6.98 1.38
CA THR A 18 0.11 -6.50 2.60
C THR A 18 -1.01 -7.45 3.00
N TYR A 19 -1.41 -7.42 4.27
CA TYR A 19 -2.49 -8.24 4.79
C TYR A 19 -3.63 -7.38 5.33
N GLU A 20 -4.86 -7.83 5.10
CA GLU A 20 -6.06 -7.09 5.46
C GLU A 20 -6.14 -6.73 6.97
N LYS A 21 -5.70 -7.63 7.84
CA LYS A 21 -5.72 -7.44 9.30
C LYS A 21 -4.47 -6.72 9.84
N ASP A 22 -3.45 -6.57 9.00
CA ASP A 22 -2.19 -5.94 9.35
C ASP A 22 -1.63 -5.20 8.13
N PRO A 23 -1.96 -3.91 7.96
CA PRO A 23 -1.68 -3.17 6.73
C PRO A 23 -0.21 -2.76 6.61
N VAL A 24 0.72 -3.50 7.21
CA VAL A 24 2.16 -3.32 7.07
C VAL A 24 2.62 -3.87 5.71
N LEU A 25 3.57 -3.17 5.10
CA LEU A 25 4.23 -3.62 3.89
C LEU A 25 5.26 -4.71 4.23
N TYR A 26 5.03 -5.90 3.68
CA TYR A 26 5.95 -7.04 3.73
C TYR A 26 6.62 -7.25 2.38
N VAL A 27 7.76 -7.95 2.39
CA VAL A 27 8.48 -8.34 1.19
C VAL A 27 8.86 -9.81 1.29
N TYR A 28 8.33 -10.65 0.40
CA TYR A 28 8.58 -12.09 0.42
C TYR A 28 8.88 -12.65 -0.97
N PRO A 29 9.72 -13.71 -1.06
CA PRO A 29 9.93 -14.45 -2.29
C PRO A 29 8.79 -15.47 -2.53
N LEU A 30 7.67 -15.01 -3.07
CA LEU A 30 6.42 -15.80 -3.14
C LEU A 30 6.41 -16.93 -4.20
N LEU A 31 7.41 -17.00 -5.08
CA LEU A 31 7.41 -17.97 -6.19
C LEU A 31 7.51 -19.41 -5.71
N ASP A 32 8.39 -19.67 -4.74
CA ASP A 32 8.60 -21.03 -4.23
C ASP A 32 7.35 -21.52 -3.49
N ASP A 33 6.75 -20.67 -2.65
CA ASP A 33 5.50 -20.98 -1.95
C ASP A 33 4.34 -21.27 -2.92
N TYR A 34 4.29 -20.59 -4.07
CA TYR A 34 3.30 -20.87 -5.11
C TYR A 34 3.55 -22.22 -5.79
N ILE A 35 4.80 -22.53 -6.13
CA ILE A 35 5.19 -23.80 -6.77
C ILE A 35 4.93 -24.99 -5.83
N GLU A 36 5.24 -24.83 -4.54
CA GLU A 36 5.03 -25.84 -3.50
C GLU A 36 3.55 -25.98 -3.10
N GLY A 37 2.68 -25.05 -3.52
CA GLY A 37 1.25 -25.06 -3.21
C GLY A 37 0.90 -24.54 -1.82
N ASN A 38 1.87 -23.95 -1.10
CA ASN A 38 1.68 -23.26 0.19
C ASN A 38 0.93 -21.93 0.00
N LEU A 39 1.08 -21.31 -1.17
CA LEU A 39 0.39 -20.09 -1.58
C LEU A 39 -0.61 -20.38 -2.70
N ARG A 40 -1.82 -19.84 -2.58
CA ARG A 40 -2.87 -19.94 -3.60
C ARG A 40 -3.36 -18.56 -4.00
N ILE A 41 -3.43 -18.32 -5.31
CA ILE A 41 -4.04 -17.11 -5.88
C ILE A 41 -5.55 -17.33 -5.91
N MET A 42 -6.31 -16.43 -5.29
CA MET A 42 -7.78 -16.46 -5.35
C MET A 42 -8.28 -15.62 -6.52
N SER A 43 -9.17 -16.19 -7.33
CA SER A 43 -9.83 -15.48 -8.43
C SER A 43 -11.03 -14.67 -7.91
N GLU A 44 -10.79 -13.58 -7.19
CA GLU A 44 -11.88 -12.74 -6.65
C GLU A 44 -11.97 -11.33 -7.25
N SER A 45 -11.07 -10.92 -8.14
CA SER A 45 -11.19 -9.62 -8.83
C SER A 45 -10.66 -9.66 -10.26
N ALA A 46 -11.28 -8.84 -11.13
CA ALA A 46 -10.73 -8.55 -12.43
C ALA A 46 -9.31 -8.00 -12.26
N PRO A 47 -8.34 -8.38 -13.11
CA PRO A 47 -7.01 -7.79 -13.07
C PRO A 47 -7.18 -6.27 -13.19
N ALA A 48 -6.63 -5.53 -12.22
CA ALA A 48 -6.57 -4.08 -12.29
C ALA A 48 -5.97 -3.71 -13.65
N GLU A 49 -6.72 -2.97 -14.47
CA GLU A 49 -6.19 -2.52 -15.75
C GLU A 49 -4.94 -1.68 -15.46
N VAL A 50 -3.82 -2.03 -16.08
CA VAL A 50 -2.57 -1.26 -15.98
C VAL A 50 -2.83 0.10 -16.63
N LYS A 51 -3.37 1.04 -15.86
CA LYS A 51 -3.56 2.42 -16.30
C LYS A 51 -2.18 3.00 -16.54
N SER A 52 -2.03 3.65 -17.70
CA SER A 52 -0.79 4.29 -18.12
C SER A 52 -0.31 5.26 -17.05
N GLU A 53 1.01 5.33 -16.90
CA GLU A 53 1.85 6.05 -15.94
C GLU A 53 1.69 7.58 -15.98
N VAL A 54 0.46 8.05 -15.86
CA VAL A 54 0.09 9.47 -15.87
C VAL A 54 -0.49 9.76 -14.50
N ASP A 55 0.35 10.39 -13.66
CA ASP A 55 0.02 11.01 -12.37
C ASP A 55 0.17 10.16 -11.09
N SER A 56 1.15 9.24 -11.04
CA SER A 56 1.51 8.50 -9.81
C SER A 56 2.21 9.32 -8.72
N ASP A 57 2.47 10.62 -8.98
CA ASP A 57 3.33 11.46 -8.13
C ASP A 57 2.58 12.55 -7.36
N VAL A 58 1.27 12.74 -7.61
CA VAL A 58 0.47 13.86 -7.05
C VAL A 58 0.57 13.94 -5.53
N LEU A 59 0.53 12.79 -4.85
CA LEU A 59 0.52 12.71 -3.39
C LEU A 59 1.89 12.35 -2.81
N LYS A 60 2.90 12.08 -3.63
CA LYS A 60 4.20 11.66 -3.12
C LYS A 60 4.81 12.78 -2.29
N GLY A 61 5.22 12.42 -1.09
CA GLY A 61 5.80 13.34 -0.13
C GLY A 61 4.81 14.28 0.55
N GLN A 62 3.52 14.19 0.24
CA GLN A 62 2.49 14.92 0.97
C GLN A 62 2.40 14.39 2.42
N GLY A 63 2.26 15.32 3.36
CA GLY A 63 1.99 15.01 4.76
C GLY A 63 0.58 14.45 4.93
N VAL A 64 0.45 13.40 5.74
CA VAL A 64 -0.83 12.74 6.03
C VAL A 64 -1.05 12.67 7.53
N GLN A 65 -2.32 12.70 7.94
CA GLN A 65 -2.74 12.50 9.32
C GLN A 65 -3.75 11.36 9.37
N TYR A 66 -3.44 10.33 10.13
CA TYR A 66 -4.34 9.21 10.42
C TYR A 66 -4.93 9.38 11.81
N THR A 67 -6.25 9.23 11.94
CA THR A 67 -6.95 9.23 13.23
C THR A 67 -7.38 7.80 13.54
N LYS A 68 -6.88 7.25 14.64
CA LYS A 68 -7.30 5.93 15.14
C LYS A 68 -8.73 6.01 15.67
N GLY A 69 -9.36 4.84 15.84
CA GLY A 69 -10.72 4.75 16.42
C GLY A 69 -10.82 5.32 17.85
N ASP A 70 -9.72 5.40 18.59
CA ASP A 70 -9.64 6.03 19.92
C ASP A 70 -9.47 7.56 19.88
N GLY A 71 -9.45 8.17 18.68
CA GLY A 71 -9.27 9.61 18.48
C GLY A 71 -7.82 10.08 18.47
N THR A 72 -6.85 9.20 18.77
CA THR A 72 -5.43 9.56 18.68
C THR A 72 -4.99 9.74 17.24
N LYS A 73 -4.08 10.69 17.02
CA LYS A 73 -3.62 11.08 15.68
C LYS A 73 -2.17 10.69 15.46
N LYS A 74 -1.88 10.12 14.29
CA LYS A 74 -0.51 9.89 13.79
C LYS A 74 -0.28 10.76 12.57
N SER A 75 0.85 11.45 12.54
CA SER A 75 1.33 12.17 11.37
C SER A 75 2.34 11.32 10.59
N GLY A 76 2.41 11.50 9.28
CA GLY A 76 3.33 10.79 8.43
C GLY A 76 3.41 11.37 7.03
N LYS A 77 4.02 10.62 6.12
CA LYS A 77 4.27 11.04 4.74
C LYS A 77 3.97 9.91 3.76
N VAL A 78 3.39 10.25 2.62
CA VAL A 78 3.24 9.31 1.50
C VAL A 78 4.61 9.13 0.83
N LEU A 79 5.03 7.88 0.67
CA LEU A 79 6.28 7.51 0.01
C LEU A 79 6.08 7.14 -1.46
N TYR A 80 4.98 6.44 -1.76
CA TYR A 80 4.73 5.88 -3.07
C TYR A 80 3.24 5.57 -3.26
N GLN A 81 2.76 5.70 -4.50
CA GLN A 81 1.44 5.25 -4.91
C GLN A 81 1.58 3.95 -5.69
N VAL A 82 0.93 2.90 -5.21
CA VAL A 82 0.82 1.60 -5.87
C VAL A 82 -0.22 1.71 -6.98
N LEU A 83 0.17 1.29 -8.18
CA LEU A 83 -0.71 1.16 -9.34
C LEU A 83 -1.59 -0.10 -9.20
N ALA A 84 -2.52 -0.04 -8.25
CA ALA A 84 -3.57 -1.04 -8.04
C ALA A 84 -4.95 -0.40 -8.24
N GLU A 85 -5.99 -1.22 -8.41
CA GLU A 85 -7.38 -0.76 -8.40
C GLU A 85 -8.11 -1.36 -7.18
N PRO A 86 -8.59 -0.53 -6.22
CA PRO A 86 -8.35 0.90 -6.10
C PRO A 86 -6.88 1.24 -5.76
N PRO A 87 -6.42 2.50 -5.98
CA PRO A 87 -5.05 2.89 -5.68
C PRO A 87 -4.73 2.75 -4.20
N ALA A 88 -3.56 2.21 -3.90
CA ALA A 88 -3.03 2.08 -2.54
C ALA A 88 -1.77 2.93 -2.39
N TYR A 89 -1.43 3.30 -1.16
CA TYR A 89 -0.35 4.23 -0.86
C TYR A 89 0.55 3.68 0.24
N PHE A 90 1.86 3.78 0.02
CA PHE A 90 2.87 3.51 1.04
C PHE A 90 3.00 4.74 1.92
N ILE A 91 2.73 4.59 3.22
CA ILE A 91 2.76 5.67 4.19
C ILE A 91 3.78 5.34 5.27
N LYS A 92 4.63 6.32 5.57
CA LYS A 92 5.56 6.26 6.69
C LYS A 92 5.09 7.21 7.79
N PHE A 93 4.73 6.67 8.95
CA PHE A 93 4.39 7.49 10.11
C PHE A 93 5.64 7.90 10.88
N ASP A 94 5.58 9.08 11.49
CA ASP A 94 6.66 9.64 12.29
C ASP A 94 6.92 8.77 13.53
N GLY A 95 8.19 8.43 13.78
CA GLY A 95 8.59 7.60 14.92
C GLY A 95 8.26 6.11 14.81
N ASP A 96 7.65 5.66 13.70
CA ASP A 96 7.38 4.24 13.44
C ASP A 96 8.50 3.63 12.60
N THR A 97 8.74 2.32 12.69
CA THR A 97 9.72 1.59 11.87
C THR A 97 9.09 0.98 10.62
N HIS A 98 7.78 0.77 10.62
CA HIS A 98 7.09 0.11 9.51
C HIS A 98 6.69 1.09 8.41
N ILE A 99 6.39 0.53 7.23
CA ILE A 99 5.69 1.21 6.14
C ILE A 99 4.29 0.59 6.09
N TYR A 100 3.27 1.43 5.97
CA TYR A 100 1.87 1.01 5.93
C TYR A 100 1.29 1.17 4.53
N VAL A 101 0.31 0.33 4.20
CA VAL A 101 -0.40 0.33 2.93
C VAL A 101 -1.86 0.66 3.18
N TYR A 102 -2.33 1.77 2.63
CA TYR A 102 -3.72 2.21 2.75
C TYR A 102 -4.32 2.55 1.41
N ASP A 103 -5.60 2.26 1.21
CA ASP A 103 -6.43 2.90 0.18
C ASP A 103 -6.75 4.34 0.62
N MET A 104 -6.72 5.29 -0.32
CA MET A 104 -7.13 6.68 -0.02
C MET A 104 -8.53 7.00 -0.55
N VAL A 105 -9.33 5.98 -0.85
CA VAL A 105 -10.73 6.17 -1.25
C VAL A 105 -11.59 6.42 -0.01
N GLU A 106 -11.68 7.70 0.32
CA GLU A 106 -12.68 8.39 1.16
C GLU A 106 -13.13 7.75 2.49
N ARG A 107 -12.43 8.14 3.57
CA ARG A 107 -13.12 8.59 4.79
C ARG A 107 -12.60 9.98 5.17
N SER A 108 -13.12 11.00 4.48
CA SER A 108 -13.14 12.40 4.90
C SER A 108 -11.80 12.98 5.37
N LEU A 109 -10.79 13.03 4.50
CA LEU A 109 -9.57 13.80 4.77
C LEU A 109 -9.88 15.30 4.67
N LYS A 110 -10.18 15.95 5.81
CA LYS A 110 -10.09 17.40 5.94
C LYS A 110 -8.60 17.79 5.91
N VAL A 111 -8.02 17.88 4.71
CA VAL A 111 -6.69 18.47 4.52
C VAL A 111 -6.85 20.00 4.61
N LYS A 112 -6.45 20.59 5.73
CA LYS A 112 -6.22 22.04 5.79
C LYS A 112 -4.90 22.34 5.09
N LEU A 113 -4.98 22.97 3.93
CA LEU A 113 -3.83 23.65 3.32
C LEU A 113 -3.66 24.99 4.04
N THR A 114 -2.60 25.13 4.83
CA THR A 114 -2.16 26.43 5.36
C THR A 114 -0.98 26.90 4.54
N LYS A 115 -1.10 28.11 3.98
CA LYS A 115 0.01 28.90 3.46
C LYS A 115 0.63 29.71 4.59
#